data_AF-A0A2D1GV99-F1
#
_entry.id   AF-A0A2D1GV99-F1
#
_cell.length_a   1.000
_cell.length_b   1.000
_cell.length_c   1.000
_cell.angle_alpha   90.00
_cell.angle_beta   90.00
_cell.angle_gamma   90.00
#
_symmetry.space_group_name_H-M   'P 1'
#
loop_
_entity.id
_entity.type
_entity.pdbx_description
1 polymer ?
#
loop_
_entity_poly.entity_id
_entity_poly.type
_entity_poly.pdbx_seq_one_letter_code
_entity_poly.pdbx_strand_id
1 'polypeptide(L)'
;MSLSSSITTWGHTHYPFCDLGINCTSKLKPKVLKMKFSKNPSLLVSAVLTKQQTDAAQKKLAQDFKEYVVEKANSVNRALDDSVLLKEPLKIHESMRYSLLAGGKRIRPMLCIASCELVGGDESIAMPAACAVEMIHTMSLMHDDLPSMDNDDLRRGKTTNHVIYGEDVAVLAGDALLALAFEHIATQTKGVSSDRIVRAIGELARRIGAEGLVAGQVVDICSEGISDVGLEHLEFIHLHKTAPLLEGSVVLGAILGGATDEDVEKLRKFARCIGLLFQVVDDILDVTKSSQELGKTAGKDLVADKVTYPKLLGIEKSKEFAVELNKEAQAQLVGFQQEKAVPLIALANYIAYRDN
;
A
#
# COMPACT_ATOMS: atom_id res chain seq x y z
N MET A 1 -59.55 33.04 -9.71
CA MET A 1 -58.36 33.73 -9.16
C MET A 1 -57.16 32.83 -9.42
N SER A 2 -56.37 33.21 -10.42
CA SER A 2 -55.16 32.53 -10.87
C SER A 2 -54.02 32.84 -9.91
N LEU A 3 -53.30 31.82 -9.45
CA LEU A 3 -51.99 31.99 -8.83
C LEU A 3 -50.95 31.34 -9.74
N SER A 4 -50.16 32.22 -10.31
CA SER A 4 -49.12 32.01 -11.31
C SER A 4 -47.90 31.28 -10.74
N SER A 5 -47.42 30.35 -11.53
CA SER A 5 -46.06 29.81 -11.56
C SER A 5 -44.99 30.90 -11.47
N SER A 6 -44.06 30.77 -10.54
CA SER A 6 -42.78 31.50 -10.56
C SER A 6 -41.66 30.49 -10.77
N ILE A 7 -41.20 30.44 -12.01
CA ILE A 7 -39.98 29.78 -12.47
C ILE A 7 -38.81 30.63 -11.99
N THR A 8 -37.95 30.09 -11.12
CA THR A 8 -36.66 30.71 -10.80
C THR A 8 -35.63 30.25 -11.81
N THR A 9 -35.37 31.13 -12.78
CA THR A 9 -34.22 31.04 -13.69
C THR A 9 -32.92 31.23 -12.91
N TRP A 10 -32.02 30.24 -12.96
CA TRP A 10 -30.63 30.40 -12.53
C TRP A 10 -29.91 31.27 -13.56
N GLY A 11 -29.64 32.52 -13.19
CA GLY A 11 -28.84 33.43 -14.01
C GLY A 11 -27.38 33.02 -14.04
N HIS A 12 -26.81 32.94 -15.23
CA HIS A 12 -25.37 32.91 -15.46
C HIS A 12 -24.75 34.21 -14.92
N THR A 13 -24.08 34.13 -13.78
CA THR A 13 -23.11 35.16 -13.35
C THR A 13 -21.71 34.62 -13.53
N HIS A 14 -21.03 35.11 -14.56
CA HIS A 14 -19.58 35.07 -14.69
C HIS A 14 -18.95 35.71 -13.44
N TYR A 15 -18.23 34.91 -12.65
CA TYR A 15 -17.31 35.44 -11.64
C TYR A 15 -15.94 35.64 -12.27
N PRO A 16 -15.32 36.84 -12.14
CA PRO A 16 -13.96 37.06 -12.58
C PRO A 16 -13.00 36.36 -11.60
N PHE A 17 -12.10 35.54 -12.15
CA PHE A 17 -10.94 35.02 -11.43
C PHE A 17 -10.09 36.21 -10.96
N CYS A 18 -10.11 36.49 -9.66
CA CYS A 18 -9.12 37.35 -9.02
C CYS A 18 -7.92 36.48 -8.66
N ASP A 19 -6.80 36.76 -9.32
CA ASP A 19 -5.44 36.43 -8.90
C ASP A 19 -5.23 36.81 -7.43
N LEU A 20 -5.29 35.82 -6.54
CA LEU A 20 -4.67 35.89 -5.23
C LEU A 20 -3.50 34.92 -5.24
N GLY A 21 -2.33 35.45 -5.58
CA GLY A 21 -1.05 34.80 -5.45
C GLY A 21 -0.77 34.44 -3.98
N ILE A 22 -1.22 33.27 -3.57
CA ILE A 22 -0.81 32.64 -2.32
C ILE A 22 0.54 31.97 -2.59
N ASN A 23 1.60 32.70 -2.28
CA ASN A 23 2.97 32.23 -2.32
C ASN A 23 3.21 31.26 -1.15
N CYS A 24 2.69 30.03 -1.24
CA CYS A 24 2.92 28.96 -0.27
C CYS A 24 4.29 28.32 -0.51
N THR A 25 5.35 29.05 -0.17
CA THR A 25 6.72 28.50 -0.09
C THR A 25 7.10 28.16 1.36
N SER A 26 6.28 27.35 2.03
CA SER A 26 6.75 26.64 3.22
C SER A 26 7.63 25.48 2.77
N LYS A 27 8.95 25.72 2.73
CA LYS A 27 10.00 24.74 2.42
C LYS A 27 10.00 23.59 3.44
N LEU A 28 9.09 22.64 3.30
CA LEU A 28 9.30 21.27 3.77
C LEU A 28 10.27 20.63 2.78
N LYS A 29 11.57 20.70 3.08
CA LYS A 29 12.57 19.92 2.34
C LYS A 29 12.44 18.46 2.77
N PRO A 30 11.97 17.53 1.92
CA PRO A 30 12.18 16.12 2.21
C PRO A 30 13.68 15.86 2.32
N LYS A 31 14.10 15.18 3.39
CA LYS A 31 15.49 14.71 3.52
C LYS A 31 15.71 13.65 2.45
N VAL A 32 16.24 14.08 1.30
CA VAL A 32 16.79 13.22 0.25
C VAL A 32 17.70 12.18 0.89
N LEU A 33 17.47 10.90 0.59
CA LEU A 33 18.41 9.84 0.91
C LEU A 33 19.70 10.08 0.09
N LYS A 34 20.65 10.84 0.66
CA LYS A 34 21.98 11.01 0.06
C LYS A 34 22.74 9.70 0.22
N MET A 35 22.66 8.83 -0.79
CA MET A 35 23.47 7.62 -0.87
C MET A 35 24.95 7.98 -1.05
N LYS A 36 25.78 7.58 -0.09
CA LYS A 36 27.25 7.59 -0.21
C LYS A 36 27.69 6.16 -0.52
N PHE A 37 28.38 5.97 -1.64
CA PHE A 37 29.05 4.73 -2.00
C PHE A 37 30.17 4.45 -0.99
N SER A 38 29.93 3.55 -0.04
CA SER A 38 30.96 3.05 0.87
C SER A 38 31.48 1.71 0.35
N LYS A 39 32.74 1.68 -0.09
CA LYS A 39 33.50 0.45 -0.28
C LYS A 39 34.08 0.06 1.07
N ASN A 40 33.72 -1.11 1.61
CA ASN A 40 34.58 -1.83 2.54
C ASN A 40 34.32 -3.34 2.53
N PRO A 41 35.35 -4.15 2.88
CA PRO A 41 35.51 -5.50 2.34
C PRO A 41 34.97 -6.61 3.25
N SER A 42 34.72 -7.72 2.57
CA SER A 42 34.27 -9.05 3.01
C SER A 42 34.83 -9.59 4.33
N LEU A 43 33.95 -10.22 5.10
CA LEU A 43 34.30 -11.26 6.07
C LEU A 43 33.96 -12.64 5.48
N LEU A 44 35.01 -13.43 5.25
CA LEU A 44 34.98 -14.83 4.85
C LEU A 44 34.62 -15.71 6.05
N VAL A 45 33.54 -16.48 5.94
CA VAL A 45 33.37 -17.74 6.67
C VAL A 45 33.09 -18.83 5.64
N SER A 46 33.96 -19.83 5.63
CA SER A 46 33.96 -20.95 4.70
C SER A 46 32.84 -21.92 5.06
N ALA A 47 31.81 -21.99 4.22
CA ALA A 47 30.91 -23.13 4.15
C ALA A 47 30.71 -23.45 2.68
N VAL A 48 31.45 -24.44 2.17
CA VAL A 48 31.24 -25.00 0.84
C VAL A 48 29.95 -25.83 0.91
N LEU A 49 28.81 -25.13 0.83
CA LEU A 49 27.55 -25.75 0.45
C LEU A 49 27.66 -26.08 -1.03
N THR A 50 27.44 -27.35 -1.37
CA THR A 50 27.41 -27.76 -2.78
C THR A 50 26.21 -27.11 -3.48
N LYS A 51 26.31 -26.82 -4.79
CA LYS A 51 25.24 -26.18 -5.57
C LYS A 51 23.87 -26.84 -5.34
N GLN A 52 23.84 -28.17 -5.25
CA GLN A 52 22.64 -28.97 -4.95
C GLN A 52 22.07 -28.75 -3.54
N GLN A 53 22.91 -28.54 -2.52
CA GLN A 53 22.46 -28.23 -1.15
C GLN A 53 21.90 -26.81 -1.04
N THR A 54 22.50 -25.84 -1.75
CA THR A 54 21.93 -24.48 -1.89
C THR A 54 20.61 -24.51 -2.64
N ASP A 55 20.49 -25.26 -3.74
CA ASP A 55 19.26 -25.37 -4.52
C ASP A 55 18.13 -26.04 -3.71
N ALA A 56 18.47 -27.06 -2.90
CA ALA A 56 17.51 -27.73 -2.02
C ALA A 56 17.05 -26.82 -0.86
N ALA A 57 17.98 -26.07 -0.24
CA ALA A 57 17.65 -25.11 0.82
C ALA A 57 16.79 -23.95 0.30
N GLN A 58 17.09 -23.43 -0.88
CA GLN A 58 16.27 -22.39 -1.53
C GLN A 58 14.88 -22.90 -1.88
N LYS A 59 14.76 -24.12 -2.42
CA LYS A 59 13.46 -24.74 -2.69
C LYS A 59 12.63 -24.94 -1.43
N LYS A 60 13.27 -25.39 -0.34
CA LYS A 60 12.59 -25.54 0.95
C LYS A 60 12.10 -24.19 1.47
N LEU A 61 12.94 -23.16 1.48
CA LEU A 61 12.55 -21.82 1.92
C LEU A 61 11.39 -21.24 1.09
N ALA A 62 11.40 -21.48 -0.23
CA ALA A 62 10.30 -21.06 -1.10
C ALA A 62 8.99 -21.80 -0.79
N GLN A 63 9.07 -23.10 -0.47
CA GLN A 63 7.92 -23.89 -0.04
C GLN A 63 7.38 -23.40 1.32
N ASP A 64 8.25 -23.23 2.30
CA ASP A 64 7.90 -22.73 3.64
C ASP A 64 7.26 -21.34 3.55
N PHE A 65 7.77 -20.46 2.69
CA PHE A 65 7.17 -19.15 2.44
C PHE A 65 5.79 -19.25 1.78
N LYS A 66 5.61 -20.16 0.82
CA LYS A 66 4.31 -20.37 0.18
C LYS A 66 3.27 -20.85 1.20
N GLU A 67 3.65 -21.76 2.09
CA GLU A 67 2.80 -22.22 3.19
C GLU A 67 2.46 -21.08 4.14
N TYR A 68 3.46 -20.27 4.54
CA TYR A 68 3.25 -19.06 5.35
C TYR A 68 2.25 -18.10 4.70
N VAL A 69 2.39 -17.81 3.41
CA VAL A 69 1.48 -16.90 2.68
C VAL A 69 0.06 -17.46 2.67
N VAL A 70 -0.11 -18.75 2.41
CA VAL A 70 -1.44 -19.39 2.40
C VAL A 70 -2.07 -19.36 3.79
N GLU A 71 -1.31 -19.69 4.83
CA GLU A 71 -1.77 -19.67 6.22
C GLU A 71 -2.24 -18.27 6.64
N LYS A 72 -1.36 -17.26 6.48
CA LYS A 72 -1.67 -15.89 6.87
C LYS A 72 -2.79 -15.29 6.04
N ALA A 73 -2.83 -15.55 4.73
CA ALA A 73 -3.95 -15.10 3.89
C ALA A 73 -5.29 -15.71 4.33
N ASN A 74 -5.32 -16.99 4.69
CA ASN A 74 -6.53 -17.63 5.21
C ASN A 74 -6.97 -17.06 6.56
N SER A 75 -6.02 -16.85 7.48
CA SER A 75 -6.27 -16.22 8.78
C SER A 75 -6.89 -14.82 8.61
N VAL A 76 -6.26 -13.99 7.77
CA VAL A 76 -6.72 -12.64 7.45
C VAL A 76 -8.08 -12.65 6.76
N ASN A 77 -8.30 -13.53 5.77
CA ASN A 77 -9.59 -13.58 5.08
C ASN A 77 -10.73 -13.97 6.04
N ARG A 78 -10.48 -14.87 6.99
CA ARG A 78 -11.45 -15.22 8.04
C ARG A 78 -11.75 -14.01 8.93
N ALA A 79 -10.70 -13.35 9.43
CA ALA A 79 -10.86 -12.17 10.29
C ALA A 79 -11.58 -11.02 9.57
N LEU A 80 -11.32 -10.80 8.28
CA LEU A 80 -12.04 -9.83 7.46
C LEU A 80 -13.51 -10.19 7.28
N ASP A 81 -13.82 -11.47 7.02
CA ASP A 81 -15.20 -11.94 6.90
C ASP A 81 -16.00 -11.71 8.19
N ASP A 82 -15.38 -12.02 9.33
CA ASP A 82 -15.96 -11.80 10.66
C ASP A 82 -16.10 -10.31 11.02
N SER A 83 -15.26 -9.44 10.45
CA SER A 83 -15.23 -8.01 10.77
C SER A 83 -16.36 -7.19 10.13
N VAL A 84 -16.96 -7.68 9.04
CA VAL A 84 -18.02 -6.97 8.29
C VAL A 84 -19.22 -7.88 8.11
N LEU A 85 -20.10 -7.99 9.11
CA LEU A 85 -21.31 -8.80 9.02
C LEU A 85 -22.42 -8.12 8.20
N LEU A 86 -23.25 -8.90 7.52
CA LEU A 86 -24.45 -8.40 6.85
C LEU A 86 -25.50 -7.97 7.88
N LYS A 87 -25.85 -6.67 7.86
CA LYS A 87 -26.87 -6.06 8.70
C LYS A 87 -27.49 -4.87 7.99
N GLU A 88 -28.60 -4.34 8.52
CA GLU A 88 -29.24 -3.14 7.94
C GLU A 88 -28.37 -1.88 8.12
N PRO A 89 -28.29 -0.99 7.11
CA PRO A 89 -28.83 -1.14 5.76
C PRO A 89 -28.04 -2.17 4.93
N LEU A 90 -28.72 -3.18 4.36
CA LEU A 90 -28.04 -4.31 3.69
C LEU A 90 -27.10 -3.88 2.55
N LYS A 91 -27.55 -2.94 1.71
CA LYS A 91 -26.84 -2.54 0.48
C LYS A 91 -25.41 -2.05 0.74
N ILE A 92 -25.18 -1.33 1.84
CA ILE A 92 -23.83 -0.83 2.18
C ILE A 92 -22.92 -1.97 2.62
N HIS A 93 -23.42 -2.89 3.45
CA HIS A 93 -22.65 -4.02 3.95
C HIS A 93 -22.34 -5.03 2.85
N GLU A 94 -23.27 -5.25 1.92
CA GLU A 94 -23.03 -6.04 0.71
C GLU A 94 -21.93 -5.42 -0.15
N SER A 95 -21.98 -4.11 -0.42
CA SER A 95 -20.95 -3.39 -1.19
C SER A 95 -19.57 -3.45 -0.52
N MET A 96 -19.49 -3.21 0.79
CA MET A 96 -18.23 -3.29 1.56
C MET A 96 -17.63 -4.70 1.46
N ARG A 97 -18.44 -5.74 1.75
CA ARG A 97 -18.01 -7.14 1.71
C ARG A 97 -17.60 -7.57 0.31
N TYR A 98 -18.32 -7.13 -0.72
CA TYR A 98 -18.04 -7.46 -2.11
C TYR A 98 -16.59 -7.16 -2.48
N SER A 99 -16.14 -5.93 -2.23
CA SER A 99 -14.77 -5.50 -2.54
C SER A 99 -13.75 -6.09 -1.58
N LEU A 100 -14.04 -6.09 -0.27
CA LEU A 100 -13.09 -6.51 0.77
C LEU A 100 -12.76 -8.00 0.67
N LEU A 101 -13.77 -8.83 0.38
CA LEU A 101 -13.69 -10.28 0.28
C LEU A 101 -13.50 -10.77 -1.17
N ALA A 102 -13.27 -9.87 -2.14
CA ALA A 102 -12.99 -10.23 -3.53
C ALA A 102 -11.69 -11.04 -3.72
N GLY A 103 -10.94 -11.31 -2.65
CA GLY A 103 -9.61 -11.91 -2.68
C GLY A 103 -8.52 -10.86 -2.84
N GLY A 104 -7.26 -11.27 -2.90
CA GLY A 104 -6.10 -10.39 -3.00
C GLY A 104 -4.87 -11.06 -2.42
N LYS A 105 -3.69 -10.50 -2.67
CA LYS A 105 -2.41 -11.05 -2.19
C LYS A 105 -2.22 -10.89 -0.67
N ARG A 106 -3.00 -10.01 -0.03
CA ARG A 106 -2.96 -9.69 1.43
C ARG A 106 -1.57 -9.33 1.96
N ILE A 107 -0.73 -8.69 1.13
CA ILE A 107 0.65 -8.30 1.48
C ILE A 107 0.67 -7.35 2.70
N ARG A 108 -0.21 -6.35 2.72
CA ARG A 108 -0.30 -5.36 3.80
C ARG A 108 -0.64 -6.01 5.17
N PRO A 109 -1.71 -6.83 5.27
CA PRO A 109 -1.96 -7.65 6.46
C PRO A 109 -0.77 -8.49 6.91
N MET A 110 -0.13 -9.21 5.98
CA MET A 110 1.02 -10.06 6.30
C MET A 110 2.21 -9.26 6.83
N LEU A 111 2.49 -8.08 6.26
CA LEU A 111 3.53 -7.17 6.76
C LEU A 111 3.23 -6.69 8.18
N CYS A 112 1.97 -6.38 8.48
CA CYS A 112 1.54 -5.97 9.83
C CYS A 112 1.75 -7.11 10.84
N ILE A 113 1.31 -8.32 10.50
CA ILE A 113 1.46 -9.49 11.38
C ILE A 113 2.94 -9.81 11.59
N ALA A 114 3.72 -9.93 10.52
CA ALA A 114 5.14 -10.25 10.58
C ALA A 114 5.95 -9.22 11.39
N SER A 115 5.61 -7.94 11.31
CA SER A 115 6.29 -6.88 12.06
C SER A 115 5.97 -6.92 13.56
N CYS A 116 4.76 -7.34 13.92
CA CYS A 116 4.37 -7.58 15.32
C CYS A 116 5.12 -8.79 15.90
N GLU A 117 5.12 -9.91 15.17
CA GLU A 117 5.82 -11.14 15.55
C GLU A 117 7.34 -10.92 15.72
N LEU A 118 7.92 -10.12 14.82
CA LEU A 118 9.35 -9.76 14.84
C LEU A 118 9.79 -9.18 16.18
N VAL A 119 8.97 -8.26 16.73
CA VAL A 119 9.29 -7.53 17.95
C VAL A 119 8.76 -8.21 19.22
N GLY A 120 8.19 -9.41 19.07
CA GLY A 120 7.76 -10.27 20.17
C GLY A 120 6.28 -10.23 20.52
N GLY A 121 5.45 -9.54 19.74
CA GLY A 121 3.99 -9.63 19.85
C GLY A 121 3.44 -10.86 19.14
N ASP A 122 2.16 -11.15 19.38
CA ASP A 122 1.45 -12.26 18.75
C ASP A 122 0.62 -11.81 17.55
N GLU A 123 0.30 -12.74 16.63
CA GLU A 123 -0.59 -12.47 15.49
C GLU A 123 -1.95 -11.91 15.94
N SER A 124 -2.52 -12.42 17.04
CA SER A 124 -3.82 -11.99 17.56
C SER A 124 -3.85 -10.52 17.97
N ILE A 125 -2.72 -9.96 18.41
CA ILE A 125 -2.56 -8.54 18.73
C ILE A 125 -2.58 -7.70 17.45
N ALA A 126 -1.93 -8.19 16.38
CA ALA A 126 -1.83 -7.48 15.11
C ALA A 126 -3.07 -7.61 14.23
N MET A 127 -3.87 -8.66 14.39
CA MET A 127 -4.96 -9.01 13.47
C MET A 127 -5.98 -7.87 13.25
N PRO A 128 -6.44 -7.12 14.27
CA PRO A 128 -7.32 -5.97 14.05
C PRO A 128 -6.68 -4.89 13.18
N ALA A 129 -5.39 -4.59 13.39
CA ALA A 129 -4.66 -3.62 12.57
C ALA A 129 -4.40 -4.16 11.15
N ALA A 130 -4.13 -5.46 11.01
CA ALA A 130 -4.00 -6.13 9.72
C ALA A 130 -5.30 -6.05 8.90
N CYS A 131 -6.46 -6.25 9.54
CA CYS A 131 -7.76 -6.07 8.92
C CYS A 131 -7.99 -4.61 8.53
N ALA A 132 -7.71 -3.67 9.43
CA ALA A 132 -7.89 -2.25 9.20
C ALA A 132 -7.08 -1.71 8.00
N VAL A 133 -5.82 -2.12 7.85
CA VAL A 133 -5.03 -1.72 6.68
C VAL A 133 -5.56 -2.30 5.38
N GLU A 134 -6.17 -3.49 5.39
CA GLU A 134 -6.80 -4.07 4.19
C GLU A 134 -8.17 -3.44 3.90
N MET A 135 -8.92 -3.02 4.92
CA MET A 135 -10.14 -2.20 4.75
C MET A 135 -9.80 -0.88 4.07
N ILE A 136 -8.75 -0.18 4.53
CA ILE A 136 -8.27 1.07 3.93
C ILE A 136 -7.73 0.83 2.52
N HIS A 137 -6.96 -0.24 2.32
CA HIS A 137 -6.51 -0.60 0.97
C HIS A 137 -7.70 -0.84 0.04
N THR A 138 -8.71 -1.55 0.50
CA THR A 138 -9.90 -1.85 -0.31
C THR A 138 -10.70 -0.59 -0.61
N MET A 139 -10.94 0.30 0.36
CA MET A 139 -11.69 1.53 0.09
C MET A 139 -10.94 2.48 -0.85
N SER A 140 -9.62 2.56 -0.75
CA SER A 140 -8.83 3.36 -1.69
C SER A 140 -8.99 2.84 -3.13
N LEU A 141 -9.00 1.52 -3.35
CA LEU A 141 -9.29 0.95 -4.67
C LEU A 141 -10.73 1.21 -5.13
N MET A 142 -11.72 1.11 -4.23
CA MET A 142 -13.12 1.38 -4.58
C MET A 142 -13.32 2.81 -5.05
N HIS A 143 -12.63 3.76 -4.42
CA HIS A 143 -12.65 5.17 -4.79
C HIS A 143 -11.84 5.42 -6.08
N ASP A 144 -10.63 4.86 -6.19
CA ASP A 144 -9.78 4.93 -7.39
C ASP A 144 -10.51 4.44 -8.65
N ASP A 145 -11.35 3.40 -8.52
CA ASP A 145 -12.16 2.84 -9.60
C ASP A 145 -13.33 3.73 -10.06
N LEU A 146 -13.70 4.81 -9.36
CA LEU A 146 -14.89 5.63 -9.69
C LEU A 146 -14.75 6.33 -11.05
N PRO A 147 -15.89 6.69 -11.71
CA PRO A 147 -15.86 7.43 -12.98
C PRO A 147 -15.14 8.78 -12.95
N SER A 148 -15.06 9.41 -11.78
CA SER A 148 -14.34 10.66 -11.58
C SER A 148 -12.83 10.49 -11.29
N MET A 149 -12.34 9.25 -11.23
CA MET A 149 -10.93 8.89 -11.06
C MET A 149 -10.49 8.02 -12.25
N ASP A 150 -10.07 6.76 -12.04
CA ASP A 150 -9.55 5.91 -13.13
C ASP A 150 -10.66 5.36 -14.04
N ASN A 151 -11.93 5.43 -13.61
CA ASN A 151 -13.10 4.95 -14.35
C ASN A 151 -12.93 3.50 -14.84
N ASP A 152 -12.44 2.62 -13.96
CA ASP A 152 -12.17 1.22 -14.28
C ASP A 152 -13.42 0.34 -14.09
N ASP A 153 -13.72 -0.50 -15.07
CA ASP A 153 -14.85 -1.46 -15.02
C ASP A 153 -14.49 -2.79 -14.36
N LEU A 154 -13.20 -3.10 -14.21
CA LEU A 154 -12.70 -4.39 -13.70
C LEU A 154 -11.59 -4.22 -12.64
N ARG A 155 -11.72 -4.95 -11.53
CA ARG A 155 -10.74 -5.04 -10.46
C ARG A 155 -10.64 -6.46 -9.93
N ARG A 156 -9.42 -7.00 -9.83
CA ARG A 156 -9.15 -8.38 -9.35
C ARG A 156 -9.95 -9.46 -10.11
N GLY A 157 -10.13 -9.27 -11.42
CA GLY A 157 -10.89 -10.18 -12.28
C GLY A 157 -12.42 -10.13 -12.08
N LYS A 158 -12.94 -9.15 -11.34
CA LYS A 158 -14.36 -8.93 -11.11
C LYS A 158 -14.76 -7.52 -11.53
N THR A 159 -16.05 -7.31 -11.78
CA THR A 159 -16.63 -5.99 -12.04
C THR A 159 -16.41 -5.05 -10.85
N THR A 160 -16.09 -3.78 -11.10
CA THR A 160 -15.85 -2.81 -10.03
C THR A 160 -17.12 -2.49 -9.24
N ASN A 161 -16.91 -1.98 -8.03
CA ASN A 161 -18.01 -1.80 -7.08
C ASN A 161 -19.07 -0.81 -7.60
N HIS A 162 -18.64 0.30 -8.19
CA HIS A 162 -19.55 1.34 -8.68
C HIS A 162 -20.41 0.85 -9.86
N VAL A 163 -19.89 -0.05 -10.69
CA VAL A 163 -20.65 -0.66 -11.80
C VAL A 163 -21.77 -1.57 -11.27
N ILE A 164 -21.56 -2.27 -10.15
CA ILE A 164 -22.57 -3.17 -9.56
C ILE A 164 -23.58 -2.41 -8.69
N TYR A 165 -23.09 -1.53 -7.82
CA TYR A 165 -23.89 -0.95 -6.74
C TYR A 165 -24.33 0.50 -6.97
N GLY A 166 -23.73 1.17 -7.96
CA GLY A 166 -23.85 2.61 -8.20
C GLY A 166 -22.70 3.40 -7.57
N GLU A 167 -22.42 4.58 -8.13
CA GLU A 167 -21.38 5.51 -7.63
C GLU A 167 -21.63 5.95 -6.19
N ASP A 168 -22.89 6.28 -5.87
CA ASP A 168 -23.33 6.73 -4.55
C ASP A 168 -23.03 5.68 -3.46
N VAL A 169 -23.34 4.42 -3.73
CA VAL A 169 -23.07 3.33 -2.79
C VAL A 169 -21.58 3.01 -2.72
N ALA A 170 -20.84 3.07 -3.84
CA ALA A 170 -19.41 2.81 -3.86
C ALA A 170 -18.63 3.84 -3.03
N VAL A 171 -18.98 5.13 -3.14
CA VAL A 171 -18.41 6.21 -2.30
C VAL A 171 -18.66 5.92 -0.83
N LEU A 172 -19.93 5.74 -0.45
CA LEU A 172 -20.33 5.54 0.95
C LEU A 172 -19.76 4.24 1.55
N ALA A 173 -19.63 3.18 0.76
CA ALA A 173 -19.05 1.92 1.23
C ALA A 173 -17.55 2.05 1.47
N GLY A 174 -16.87 2.84 0.64
CA GLY A 174 -15.48 3.22 0.88
C GLY A 174 -15.31 4.03 2.17
N ASP A 175 -16.16 5.03 2.38
CA ASP A 175 -16.15 5.84 3.61
C ASP A 175 -16.44 5.00 4.87
N ALA A 176 -17.39 4.06 4.76
CA ALA A 176 -17.72 3.13 5.84
C ALA A 176 -16.56 2.19 6.18
N LEU A 177 -15.83 1.67 5.18
CA LEU A 177 -14.63 0.87 5.40
C LEU A 177 -13.50 1.67 6.06
N LEU A 178 -13.34 2.94 5.68
CA LEU A 178 -12.38 3.84 6.32
C LEU A 178 -12.72 4.08 7.79
N ALA A 179 -13.98 4.39 8.10
CA ALA A 179 -14.44 4.58 9.48
C ALA A 179 -14.27 3.29 10.30
N LEU A 180 -14.69 2.14 9.72
CA LEU A 180 -14.58 0.84 10.36
C LEU A 180 -13.13 0.47 10.65
N ALA A 181 -12.16 0.80 9.78
CA ALA A 181 -10.76 0.50 10.03
C ALA A 181 -10.25 1.09 11.36
N PHE A 182 -10.61 2.34 11.66
CA PHE A 182 -10.25 2.98 12.93
C PHE A 182 -11.01 2.41 14.12
N GLU A 183 -12.33 2.22 13.98
CA GLU A 183 -13.16 1.60 15.01
C GLU A 183 -12.65 0.19 15.37
N HIS A 184 -12.27 -0.59 14.35
CA HIS A 184 -11.85 -1.97 14.50
C HIS A 184 -10.53 -2.07 15.27
N ILE A 185 -9.54 -1.21 14.99
CA ILE A 185 -8.32 -1.12 15.81
C ILE A 185 -8.67 -0.73 17.26
N ALA A 186 -9.47 0.33 17.44
CA ALA A 186 -9.77 0.87 18.76
C ALA A 186 -10.53 -0.13 19.66
N THR A 187 -11.45 -0.91 19.08
CA THR A 187 -12.38 -1.74 19.84
C THR A 187 -12.00 -3.22 19.89
N GLN A 188 -11.29 -3.73 18.87
CA GLN A 188 -10.96 -5.15 18.76
C GLN A 188 -9.53 -5.49 19.18
N THR A 189 -8.59 -4.52 19.23
CA THR A 189 -7.25 -4.80 19.78
C THR A 189 -7.32 -5.06 21.28
N LYS A 190 -6.83 -6.23 21.72
CA LYS A 190 -6.78 -6.68 23.12
C LYS A 190 -5.34 -6.98 23.54
N GLY A 191 -5.08 -6.99 24.85
CA GLY A 191 -3.73 -7.30 25.39
C GLY A 191 -2.70 -6.19 25.19
N VAL A 192 -3.11 -5.00 24.72
CA VAL A 192 -2.26 -3.85 24.45
C VAL A 192 -2.77 -2.65 25.25
N SER A 193 -1.86 -1.78 25.71
CA SER A 193 -2.22 -0.55 26.43
C SER A 193 -2.95 0.43 25.51
N SER A 194 -3.88 1.21 26.07
CA SER A 194 -4.61 2.26 25.35
C SER A 194 -3.65 3.23 24.63
N ASP A 195 -2.54 3.60 25.26
CA ASP A 195 -1.56 4.53 24.69
C ASP A 195 -0.92 3.99 23.41
N ARG A 196 -0.61 2.68 23.36
CA ARG A 196 -0.08 2.04 22.15
C ARG A 196 -1.14 1.94 21.06
N ILE A 197 -2.39 1.65 21.41
CA ILE A 197 -3.52 1.62 20.46
C ILE A 197 -3.74 3.01 19.85
N VAL A 198 -3.80 4.06 20.67
CA VAL A 198 -3.96 5.46 20.22
C VAL A 198 -2.77 5.90 19.36
N ARG A 199 -1.54 5.54 19.74
CA ARG A 199 -0.34 5.79 18.93
C ARG A 199 -0.45 5.13 17.55
N ALA A 200 -0.88 3.87 17.50
CA ALA A 200 -1.08 3.13 16.27
C ALA A 200 -2.14 3.80 15.37
N ILE A 201 -3.31 4.15 15.92
CA ILE A 201 -4.38 4.88 15.21
C ILE A 201 -3.86 6.21 14.65
N GLY A 202 -3.12 6.98 15.45
CA GLY A 202 -2.54 8.25 15.03
C GLY A 202 -1.50 8.11 13.90
N GLU A 203 -0.68 7.05 13.95
CA GLU A 203 0.24 6.71 12.87
C GLU A 203 -0.51 6.38 11.58
N LEU A 204 -1.52 5.50 11.65
CA LEU A 204 -2.33 5.12 10.49
C LEU A 204 -2.98 6.35 9.86
N ALA A 205 -3.66 7.19 10.65
CA ALA A 205 -4.32 8.40 10.18
C ALA A 205 -3.35 9.32 9.43
N ARG A 206 -2.13 9.51 9.94
CA ARG A 206 -1.10 10.31 9.26
C ARG A 206 -0.67 9.68 7.94
N ARG A 207 -0.50 8.35 7.87
CA ARG A 207 -0.07 7.65 6.65
C ARG A 207 -1.14 7.63 5.55
N ILE A 208 -2.42 7.73 5.91
CA ILE A 208 -3.50 7.65 4.91
C ILE A 208 -4.06 9.01 4.51
N GLY A 209 -3.89 10.04 5.34
CA GLY A 209 -4.42 11.38 5.10
C GLY A 209 -3.61 12.23 4.11
N ALA A 210 -3.74 13.55 4.25
CA ALA A 210 -3.17 14.56 3.35
C ALA A 210 -1.63 14.69 3.40
N GLU A 211 -0.94 13.89 4.22
CA GLU A 211 0.53 13.77 4.22
C GLU A 211 1.00 12.39 3.70
N GLY A 212 0.08 11.55 3.23
CA GLY A 212 0.35 10.18 2.81
C GLY A 212 -0.51 9.77 1.62
N LEU A 213 -1.23 8.65 1.75
CA LEU A 213 -1.98 8.01 0.64
C LEU A 213 -2.81 9.00 -0.19
N VAL A 214 -3.62 9.84 0.46
CA VAL A 214 -4.46 10.83 -0.24
C VAL A 214 -3.60 11.89 -0.95
N ALA A 215 -2.49 12.32 -0.36
CA ALA A 215 -1.58 13.26 -1.01
C ALA A 215 -0.98 12.67 -2.30
N GLY A 216 -0.56 11.40 -2.25
CA GLY A 216 -0.08 10.69 -3.43
C GLY A 216 -1.13 10.58 -4.52
N GLN A 217 -2.38 10.26 -4.14
CA GLN A 217 -3.49 10.17 -5.10
C GLN A 217 -3.77 11.51 -5.77
N VAL A 218 -3.84 12.61 -4.99
CA VAL A 218 -4.07 13.95 -5.54
C VAL A 218 -2.95 14.35 -6.49
N VAL A 219 -1.69 14.09 -6.14
CA VAL A 219 -0.56 14.42 -7.01
C VAL A 219 -0.53 13.55 -8.26
N ASP A 220 -0.92 12.27 -8.19
CA ASP A 220 -1.04 11.39 -9.37
C ASP A 220 -2.06 11.96 -10.36
N ILE A 221 -3.28 12.29 -9.89
CA ILE A 221 -4.34 12.90 -10.71
C ILE A 221 -3.88 14.25 -11.30
N CYS A 222 -3.23 15.10 -10.50
CA CYS A 222 -2.74 16.40 -10.98
C CYS A 222 -1.56 16.28 -11.95
N SER A 223 -0.91 15.11 -12.01
CA SER A 223 0.24 14.85 -12.90
C SER A 223 -0.17 14.19 -14.22
N GLU A 224 -1.43 13.77 -14.36
CA GLU A 224 -1.94 13.24 -15.63
C GLU A 224 -1.83 14.29 -16.75
N GLY A 225 -1.25 13.89 -17.88
CA GLY A 225 -1.00 14.79 -19.01
C GLY A 225 0.22 15.71 -18.88
N ILE A 226 0.99 15.64 -17.78
CA ILE A 226 2.26 16.35 -17.64
C ILE A 226 3.41 15.48 -18.17
N SER A 227 3.98 15.86 -19.31
CA SER A 227 5.02 15.07 -20.00
C SER A 227 6.45 15.27 -19.44
N ASP A 228 6.69 16.30 -18.60
CA ASP A 228 8.02 16.66 -18.07
C ASP A 228 8.13 16.41 -16.55
N VAL A 229 7.78 15.20 -16.14
CA VAL A 229 7.94 14.75 -14.75
C VAL A 229 9.36 14.22 -14.55
N GLY A 230 10.16 14.93 -13.75
CA GLY A 230 11.49 14.49 -13.36
C GLY A 230 11.47 13.34 -12.34
N LEU A 231 12.61 12.66 -12.18
CA LEU A 231 12.76 11.51 -11.26
C LEU A 231 12.35 11.83 -9.82
N GLU A 232 12.64 13.04 -9.32
CA GLU A 232 12.27 13.47 -7.96
C GLU A 232 10.74 13.53 -7.76
N HIS A 233 10.01 13.97 -8.79
CA HIS A 233 8.54 14.06 -8.74
C HIS A 233 7.90 12.68 -8.90
N LEU A 234 8.47 11.81 -9.75
CA LEU A 234 8.06 10.41 -9.84
C LEU A 234 8.25 9.68 -8.50
N GLU A 235 9.42 9.82 -7.89
CA GLU A 235 9.71 9.23 -6.58
C GLU A 235 8.74 9.78 -5.51
N PHE A 236 8.41 11.07 -5.55
CA PHE A 236 7.40 11.65 -4.68
C PHE A 236 6.04 10.96 -4.84
N ILE A 237 5.54 10.79 -6.07
CA ILE A 237 4.26 10.10 -6.33
C ILE A 237 4.30 8.70 -5.72
N HIS A 238 5.34 7.92 -5.98
CA HIS A 238 5.44 6.54 -5.51
C HIS A 238 5.55 6.43 -3.98
N LEU A 239 6.34 7.32 -3.36
CA LEU A 239 6.49 7.41 -1.91
C LEU A 239 5.22 7.86 -1.19
N HIS A 240 4.27 8.49 -1.89
CA HIS A 240 3.04 9.01 -1.29
C HIS A 240 1.76 8.30 -1.76
N LYS A 241 1.75 7.55 -2.86
CA LYS A 241 0.57 6.76 -3.31
C LYS A 241 0.60 5.34 -2.76
N THR A 242 1.70 4.63 -2.96
CA THR A 242 1.79 3.18 -2.65
C THR A 242 2.50 2.92 -1.32
N ALA A 243 3.65 3.57 -1.10
CA ALA A 243 4.49 3.32 0.07
C ALA A 243 3.86 3.65 1.43
N PRO A 244 3.01 4.68 1.62
CA PRO A 244 2.55 5.07 2.96
C PRO A 244 1.73 4.00 3.66
N LEU A 245 0.90 3.24 2.93
CA LEU A 245 0.09 2.19 3.53
C LEU A 245 0.89 0.93 3.83
N LEU A 246 1.97 0.65 3.08
CA LEU A 246 2.95 -0.40 3.41
C LEU A 246 3.74 -0.01 4.66
N GLU A 247 4.19 1.24 4.74
CA GLU A 247 4.80 1.83 5.94
C GLU A 247 3.88 1.74 7.15
N GLY A 248 2.62 2.16 7.00
CA GLY A 248 1.60 2.04 8.03
C GLY A 248 1.43 0.59 8.48
N SER A 249 1.32 -0.36 7.55
CA SER A 249 1.18 -1.78 7.89
C SER A 249 2.30 -2.29 8.78
N VAL A 250 3.56 -2.04 8.39
CA VAL A 250 4.74 -2.48 9.16
C VAL A 250 4.81 -1.78 10.52
N VAL A 251 4.65 -0.46 10.55
CA VAL A 251 4.80 0.34 11.77
C VAL A 251 3.68 0.04 12.78
N LEU A 252 2.45 -0.19 12.33
CA LEU A 252 1.35 -0.60 13.20
C LEU A 252 1.65 -1.90 13.91
N GLY A 253 2.11 -2.92 13.16
CA GLY A 253 2.54 -4.19 13.71
C GLY A 253 3.62 -4.02 14.77
N ALA A 254 4.65 -3.22 14.47
CA ALA A 254 5.75 -2.94 15.39
C ALA A 254 5.27 -2.25 16.69
N ILE A 255 4.47 -1.19 16.58
CA ILE A 255 3.95 -0.44 17.75
C ILE A 255 3.09 -1.35 18.64
N LEU A 256 2.17 -2.10 18.04
CA LEU A 256 1.27 -2.99 18.79
C LEU A 256 2.03 -4.16 19.42
N GLY A 257 3.02 -4.71 18.71
CA GLY A 257 3.91 -5.75 19.20
C GLY A 257 4.87 -5.31 20.31
N GLY A 258 4.96 -4.01 20.60
CA GLY A 258 5.78 -3.47 21.69
C GLY A 258 7.22 -3.12 21.30
N ALA A 259 7.46 -2.83 20.02
CA ALA A 259 8.75 -2.35 19.54
C ALA A 259 9.22 -1.08 20.27
N THR A 260 10.54 -0.93 20.39
CA THR A 260 11.14 0.34 20.79
C THR A 260 11.00 1.38 19.67
N ASP A 261 11.15 2.67 19.99
CA ASP A 261 11.12 3.72 18.97
C ASP A 261 12.23 3.58 17.93
N GLU A 262 13.40 3.04 18.33
CA GLU A 262 14.50 2.75 17.40
C GLU A 262 14.09 1.64 16.41
N ASP A 263 13.49 0.57 16.90
CA ASP A 263 13.04 -0.54 16.06
C ASP A 263 11.90 -0.12 15.13
N VAL A 264 10.97 0.71 15.62
CA VAL A 264 9.93 1.33 14.79
C VAL A 264 10.55 2.11 13.64
N GLU A 265 11.60 2.90 13.87
CA GLU A 265 12.24 3.68 12.80
C GLU A 265 13.06 2.83 11.83
N LYS A 266 13.68 1.72 12.27
CA LYS A 266 14.29 0.73 11.36
C LYS A 266 13.25 0.09 10.47
N LEU A 267 12.13 -0.35 11.05
CA LEU A 267 11.04 -0.98 10.33
C LEU A 267 10.31 0.00 9.40
N ARG A 268 10.23 1.28 9.77
CA ARG A 268 9.76 2.36 8.90
C ARG A 268 10.63 2.49 7.65
N LYS A 269 11.96 2.49 7.81
CA LYS A 269 12.90 2.54 6.67
C LYS A 269 12.79 1.30 5.79
N PHE A 270 12.73 0.12 6.40
CA PHE A 270 12.44 -1.13 5.70
C PHE A 270 11.19 -0.99 4.82
N ALA A 271 10.10 -0.51 5.41
CA ALA A 271 8.82 -0.38 4.73
C ALA A 271 8.84 0.64 3.57
N ARG A 272 9.58 1.74 3.71
CA ARG A 272 9.81 2.70 2.62
C ARG A 272 10.55 2.08 1.45
N CYS A 273 11.60 1.31 1.72
CA CYS A 273 12.37 0.63 0.70
C CYS A 273 11.51 -0.38 -0.07
N ILE A 274 10.75 -1.23 0.63
CA ILE A 274 9.85 -2.18 -0.05
C ILE A 274 8.67 -1.48 -0.76
N GLY A 275 8.22 -0.32 -0.26
CA GLY A 275 7.17 0.46 -0.88
C GLY A 275 7.60 1.04 -2.22
N LEU A 276 8.80 1.60 -2.28
CA LEU A 276 9.39 2.07 -3.53
C LEU A 276 9.70 0.91 -4.49
N LEU A 277 10.26 -0.17 -3.96
CA LEU A 277 10.54 -1.40 -4.70
C LEU A 277 9.27 -1.96 -5.36
N PHE A 278 8.15 -1.99 -4.63
CA PHE A 278 6.87 -2.49 -5.14
C PHE A 278 6.47 -1.78 -6.43
N GLN A 279 6.66 -0.47 -6.47
CA GLN A 279 6.27 0.39 -7.57
C GLN A 279 7.26 0.30 -8.74
N VAL A 280 8.56 0.30 -8.46
CA VAL A 280 9.60 0.04 -9.49
C VAL A 280 9.32 -1.30 -10.20
N VAL A 281 8.97 -2.34 -9.44
CA VAL A 281 8.63 -3.65 -10.01
C VAL A 281 7.31 -3.59 -10.79
N ASP A 282 6.29 -2.86 -10.31
CA ASP A 282 5.03 -2.71 -11.05
C ASP A 282 5.24 -2.04 -12.41
N ASP A 283 6.01 -0.95 -12.45
CA ASP A 283 6.38 -0.25 -13.67
C ASP A 283 7.16 -1.16 -14.65
N ILE A 284 8.09 -1.98 -14.13
CA ILE A 284 8.83 -2.95 -14.96
C ILE A 284 7.89 -4.02 -15.52
N LEU A 285 6.95 -4.52 -14.71
CA LEU A 285 5.99 -5.54 -15.14
C LEU A 285 5.01 -4.99 -16.18
N ASP A 286 4.55 -3.75 -16.06
CA ASP A 286 3.63 -3.14 -17.02
C ASP A 286 4.22 -3.05 -18.44
N VAL A 287 5.54 -2.85 -18.54
CA VAL A 287 6.24 -2.79 -19.84
C VAL A 287 6.77 -4.15 -20.33
N THR A 288 6.78 -5.20 -19.50
CA THR A 288 7.37 -6.51 -19.85
C THR A 288 6.38 -7.67 -19.92
N LYS A 289 5.19 -7.56 -19.30
CA LYS A 289 4.19 -8.63 -19.21
C LYS A 289 2.94 -8.30 -20.02
N SER A 290 2.19 -9.34 -20.40
CA SER A 290 0.89 -9.18 -21.06
C SER A 290 -0.24 -8.90 -20.06
N SER A 291 -1.35 -8.31 -20.53
CA SER A 291 -2.55 -8.07 -19.69
C SER A 291 -3.10 -9.35 -19.06
N GLN A 292 -2.99 -10.49 -19.76
CA GLN A 292 -3.44 -11.79 -19.27
C GLN A 292 -2.61 -12.28 -18.08
N GLU A 293 -1.30 -12.01 -18.07
CA GLU A 293 -0.40 -12.38 -16.98
C GLU A 293 -0.59 -11.49 -15.73
N LEU A 294 -0.87 -10.20 -15.93
CA LEU A 294 -1.05 -9.24 -14.84
C LEU A 294 -2.46 -9.25 -14.24
N GLY A 295 -3.47 -9.72 -14.98
CA GLY A 295 -4.87 -9.64 -14.56
C GLY A 295 -5.43 -8.20 -14.52
N LYS A 296 -4.71 -7.26 -15.15
CA LYS A 296 -5.08 -5.86 -15.42
C LYS A 296 -4.67 -5.50 -16.85
N THR A 297 -5.17 -4.40 -17.39
CA THR A 297 -4.75 -3.91 -18.72
C THR A 297 -3.28 -3.49 -18.68
N ALA A 298 -2.40 -4.22 -19.37
CA ALA A 298 -0.98 -3.90 -19.49
C ALA A 298 -0.74 -2.77 -20.51
N GLY A 299 0.33 -1.99 -20.32
CA GLY A 299 0.72 -0.91 -21.23
C GLY A 299 -0.18 0.31 -21.14
N LYS A 300 -1.05 0.38 -20.12
CA LYS A 300 -1.85 1.59 -19.82
C LYS A 300 -0.95 2.80 -19.62
N ASP A 301 0.21 2.62 -18.99
CA ASP A 301 1.15 3.71 -18.71
C ASP A 301 1.75 4.29 -19.99
N LEU A 302 2.00 3.46 -21.01
CA LEU A 302 2.45 3.93 -22.33
C LEU A 302 1.34 4.69 -23.07
N VAL A 303 0.09 4.27 -22.95
CA VAL A 303 -1.07 4.92 -23.60
C VAL A 303 -1.41 6.24 -22.92
N ALA A 304 -1.27 6.33 -21.59
CA ALA A 304 -1.52 7.53 -20.80
C ALA A 304 -0.32 8.51 -20.76
N ASP A 305 0.76 8.23 -21.51
CA ASP A 305 2.04 8.94 -21.46
C ASP A 305 2.62 9.10 -20.03
N LYS A 306 2.25 8.19 -19.13
CA LYS A 306 2.63 8.23 -17.72
C LYS A 306 4.15 8.11 -17.60
N VAL A 307 4.74 8.89 -16.70
CA VAL A 307 6.18 8.81 -16.42
C VAL A 307 6.41 7.65 -15.46
N THR A 308 7.29 6.72 -15.85
CA THR A 308 7.64 5.51 -15.10
C THR A 308 9.15 5.34 -15.00
N TYR A 309 9.61 4.48 -14.09
CA TYR A 309 11.04 4.19 -13.96
C TYR A 309 11.69 3.67 -15.25
N PRO A 310 11.10 2.69 -15.97
CA PRO A 310 11.62 2.25 -17.26
C PRO A 310 11.72 3.38 -18.30
N LYS A 311 10.79 4.34 -18.31
CA LYS A 311 10.81 5.49 -19.24
C LYS A 311 11.95 6.47 -18.91
N LEU A 312 12.22 6.72 -17.62
CA LEU A 312 13.27 7.66 -17.19
C LEU A 312 14.68 7.07 -17.14
N LEU A 313 14.81 5.82 -16.67
CA LEU A 313 16.10 5.18 -16.39
C LEU A 313 16.47 4.10 -17.42
N GLY A 314 15.49 3.58 -18.15
CA GLY A 314 15.61 2.34 -18.90
C GLY A 314 15.36 1.10 -18.04
N ILE A 315 14.95 0.00 -18.68
CA ILE A 315 14.56 -1.25 -18.01
C ILE A 315 15.71 -1.81 -17.16
N GLU A 316 16.94 -1.88 -17.69
CA GLU A 316 18.05 -2.50 -16.98
C GLU A 316 18.44 -1.71 -15.71
N LYS A 317 18.54 -0.38 -15.78
CA LYS A 317 18.78 0.43 -14.58
C LYS A 317 17.64 0.36 -13.58
N SER A 318 16.40 0.20 -14.04
CA SER A 318 15.24 0.00 -13.15
C SER A 318 15.34 -1.32 -12.39
N LYS A 319 15.79 -2.41 -13.05
CA LYS A 319 16.06 -3.70 -12.39
C LYS A 319 17.22 -3.60 -11.38
N GLU A 320 18.30 -2.92 -11.74
CA GLU A 320 19.42 -2.66 -10.81
C GLU A 320 18.93 -1.90 -9.57
N PHE A 321 18.13 -0.85 -9.77
CA PHE A 321 17.56 -0.07 -8.68
C PHE A 321 16.63 -0.91 -7.78
N ALA A 322 15.79 -1.78 -8.35
CA ALA A 322 14.99 -2.73 -7.59
C ALA A 322 15.85 -3.67 -6.71
N VAL A 323 16.98 -4.16 -7.24
CA VAL A 323 17.92 -4.99 -6.48
C VAL A 323 18.56 -4.21 -5.33
N GLU A 324 18.92 -2.94 -5.55
CA GLU A 324 19.46 -2.07 -4.49
C GLU A 324 18.44 -1.79 -3.38
N LEU A 325 17.19 -1.49 -3.75
CA LEU A 325 16.11 -1.27 -2.77
C LEU A 325 15.83 -2.51 -1.93
N ASN A 326 15.85 -3.71 -2.53
CA ASN A 326 15.67 -4.96 -1.78
C ASN A 326 16.83 -5.20 -0.81
N LYS A 327 18.08 -4.92 -1.21
CA LYS A 327 19.25 -5.01 -0.33
C LYS A 327 19.16 -4.03 0.83
N GLU A 328 18.79 -2.78 0.57
CA GLU A 328 18.63 -1.76 1.60
C GLU A 328 17.52 -2.12 2.58
N ALA A 329 16.38 -2.64 2.08
CA ALA A 329 15.31 -3.14 2.94
C ALA A 329 15.83 -4.22 3.89
N GLN A 330 16.50 -5.26 3.37
CA GLN A 330 17.04 -6.34 4.20
C GLN A 330 18.10 -5.87 5.19
N ALA A 331 18.89 -4.84 4.85
CA ALA A 331 19.87 -4.25 5.77
C ALA A 331 19.20 -3.60 7.00
N GLN A 332 17.99 -3.05 6.86
CA GLN A 332 17.24 -2.49 7.99
C GLN A 332 16.74 -3.55 8.98
N LEU A 333 16.76 -4.84 8.61
CA LEU A 333 16.40 -5.96 9.49
C LEU A 333 17.60 -6.51 10.27
N VAL A 334 18.81 -5.98 10.06
CA VAL A 334 19.99 -6.36 10.83
C VAL A 334 19.85 -5.90 12.28
N GLY A 335 20.11 -6.82 13.22
CA GLY A 335 19.99 -6.58 14.66
C GLY A 335 18.71 -7.13 15.27
N PHE A 336 17.71 -7.51 14.46
CA PHE A 336 16.59 -8.32 14.91
C PHE A 336 16.96 -9.81 14.98
N GLN A 337 16.16 -10.60 15.68
CA GLN A 337 16.33 -12.06 15.72
C GLN A 337 16.14 -12.64 14.32
N GLN A 338 17.17 -13.32 13.80
CA GLN A 338 17.23 -13.75 12.40
C GLN A 338 16.04 -14.64 12.01
N GLU A 339 15.66 -15.59 12.88
CA GLU A 339 14.51 -16.48 12.64
C GLU A 339 13.20 -15.72 12.51
N LYS A 340 13.02 -14.67 13.31
CA LYS A 340 11.81 -13.83 13.29
C LYS A 340 11.79 -12.84 12.11
N ALA A 341 12.96 -12.50 11.55
CA ALA A 341 13.06 -11.62 10.38
C ALA A 341 12.75 -12.34 9.05
N VAL A 342 12.76 -13.68 9.03
CA VAL A 342 12.55 -14.49 7.81
C VAL A 342 11.26 -14.10 7.06
N PRO A 343 10.08 -13.92 7.70
CA PRO A 343 8.87 -13.54 6.98
C PRO A 343 8.99 -12.19 6.26
N LEU A 344 9.58 -11.17 6.89
CA LEU A 344 9.77 -9.86 6.25
C LEU A 344 10.78 -9.90 5.10
N ILE A 345 11.87 -10.68 5.24
CA ILE A 345 12.83 -10.92 4.16
C ILE A 345 12.15 -11.62 2.98
N ALA A 346 11.36 -12.66 3.26
CA ALA A 346 10.66 -13.41 2.25
C ALA A 346 9.59 -12.57 1.52
N LEU A 347 8.85 -11.72 2.25
CA LEU A 347 7.92 -10.75 1.68
C LEU A 347 8.63 -9.70 0.80
N ALA A 348 9.78 -9.18 1.23
CA ALA A 348 10.58 -8.24 0.43
C ALA A 348 11.06 -8.89 -0.88
N ASN A 349 11.56 -10.14 -0.81
CA ASN A 349 11.95 -10.91 -1.99
C ASN A 349 10.75 -11.24 -2.89
N TYR A 350 9.60 -11.57 -2.31
CA TYR A 350 8.38 -11.78 -3.08
C TYR A 350 7.98 -10.52 -3.86
N ILE A 351 8.04 -9.35 -3.23
CA ILE A 351 7.79 -8.07 -3.92
C ILE A 351 8.80 -7.85 -5.04
N ALA A 352 10.09 -8.13 -4.81
CA ALA A 352 11.17 -7.93 -5.78
C ALA A 352 11.06 -8.83 -7.03
N TYR A 353 10.56 -10.06 -6.86
CA TYR A 353 10.63 -11.12 -7.87
C TYR A 353 9.26 -11.68 -8.27
N ARG A 354 8.16 -10.97 -7.97
CA ARG A 354 6.81 -11.38 -8.39
C ARG A 354 6.66 -11.31 -9.90
N ASP A 355 5.91 -12.26 -10.45
CA ASP A 355 5.58 -12.32 -11.88
C ASP A 355 4.30 -11.56 -12.25
N ASN A 356 3.51 -11.15 -11.25
CA ASN A 356 2.25 -10.42 -11.42
C ASN A 356 1.95 -9.52 -10.22
#